data_AF-A0A9E2DU05-F1
#
_entry.id   AF-A0A9E2DU05-F1
#
_cell.length_a   1.000
_cell.length_b   1.000
_cell.length_c   1.000
_cell.angle_alpha   90.00
_cell.angle_beta   90.00
_cell.angle_gamma   90.00
#
_symmetry.space_group_name_H-M   'P 1'
#
loop_
_entity.id
_entity.type
_entity.pdbx_description
1 polymer ?
#
loop_
_entity_poly.entity_id
_entity_poly.type
_entity_poly.pdbx_seq_one_letter_code
_entity_poly.pdbx_strand_id
1 'polypeptide(L)'
;KAQQAEVHPSYKATHSSLDIMDVLQWDEEARRKAFQGSSMKRAKLEMMQRNALIVAGNFLTKNESPEMYALVVQMASEGPKSLVQQTAKDVLQRLMLL
;
A
#
# COMPACT_ATOMS: atom_id res chain seq x y z
N LYS A 1 12.89 17.87 -29.78
CA LYS A 1 12.15 17.81 -28.50
C LYS A 1 10.76 17.27 -28.80
N ALA A 2 10.35 16.15 -28.21
CA ALA A 2 9.00 15.63 -28.43
C ALA A 2 7.97 16.60 -27.85
N GLN A 3 7.02 17.03 -28.66
CA GLN A 3 5.89 17.85 -28.23
C GLN A 3 4.99 16.94 -27.38
N GLN A 4 4.91 17.19 -26.07
CA GLN A 4 4.02 16.43 -25.19
C GLN A 4 2.58 16.69 -25.63
N ALA A 5 1.88 15.62 -26.01
CA ALA A 5 0.46 15.69 -26.32
C ALA A 5 -0.31 16.15 -25.06
N GLU A 6 -1.27 17.05 -25.26
CA GLU A 6 -2.07 17.61 -24.18
C GLU A 6 -2.94 16.49 -23.56
N VAL A 7 -2.78 16.26 -22.25
CA VAL A 7 -3.53 15.23 -21.53
C VAL A 7 -4.98 15.67 -21.41
N HIS A 8 -5.91 14.87 -21.94
CA HIS A 8 -7.34 15.16 -21.82
C HIS A 8 -7.71 15.31 -20.33
N PRO A 9 -8.46 16.36 -19.92
CA PRO A 9 -8.70 16.68 -18.51
C PRO A 9 -9.23 15.53 -17.65
N SER A 10 -10.00 14.61 -18.24
CA SER A 10 -10.51 13.41 -17.55
C SER A 10 -9.45 12.39 -17.13
N TYR A 11 -8.23 12.51 -17.65
CA TYR A 11 -7.08 11.67 -17.27
C TYR A 11 -6.18 12.36 -16.23
N LYS A 12 -6.53 13.57 -15.77
CA LYS A 12 -5.83 14.18 -14.64
C LYS A 12 -5.99 13.30 -13.41
N ALA A 13 -4.88 13.07 -12.71
CA ALA A 13 -4.86 12.24 -11.51
C ALA A 13 -5.74 12.87 -10.43
N THR A 14 -6.67 12.09 -9.88
CA THR A 14 -7.47 12.49 -8.72
C THR A 14 -6.70 12.34 -7.40
N HIS A 15 -5.69 11.47 -7.38
CA HIS A 15 -4.74 11.29 -6.28
C HIS A 15 -3.31 11.27 -6.84
N SER A 16 -2.42 12.08 -6.26
CA SER A 16 -0.98 12.05 -6.58
C SER A 16 -0.22 11.00 -5.76
N SER A 17 -0.76 10.61 -4.59
CA SER A 17 -0.17 9.67 -3.64
C SER A 17 -1.23 9.10 -2.72
N LEU A 18 -0.88 8.03 -2.01
CA LEU A 18 -1.67 7.44 -0.92
C LEU A 18 -0.83 7.44 0.35
N ASP A 19 -1.49 7.59 1.49
CA ASP A 19 -0.85 7.41 2.80
C ASP A 19 -0.72 5.91 3.08
N ILE A 20 0.51 5.44 3.25
CA ILE A 20 0.79 4.02 3.45
C ILE A 20 0.23 3.51 4.77
N MET A 21 0.28 4.33 5.82
CA MET A 21 -0.22 3.94 7.14
C MET A 21 -1.75 3.79 7.13
N ASP A 22 -2.43 4.68 6.42
CA ASP A 22 -3.87 4.61 6.19
C ASP A 22 -4.24 3.37 5.35
N VAL A 23 -3.55 3.14 4.21
CA VAL A 23 -3.85 2.01 3.32
C VAL A 23 -3.68 0.66 4.02
N LEU A 24 -2.69 0.51 4.91
CA LEU A 24 -2.50 -0.72 5.67
C LEU A 24 -3.69 -1.01 6.61
N GLN A 25 -4.36 0.04 7.10
CA GLN A 25 -5.50 -0.04 8.01
C GLN A 25 -6.86 0.01 7.31
N TRP A 26 -6.90 0.13 5.98
CA TRP A 26 -8.15 0.16 5.25
C TRP A 26 -8.99 -1.09 5.47
N ASP A 27 -10.30 -0.86 5.52
CA ASP A 27 -11.32 -1.87 5.25
C ASP A 27 -11.87 -1.72 3.83
N GLU A 28 -12.88 -2.52 3.49
CA GLU A 28 -13.50 -2.46 2.16
C GLU A 28 -14.34 -1.19 1.95
N GLU A 29 -14.80 -0.52 3.00
CA GLU A 29 -15.50 0.76 2.86
C GLU A 29 -14.52 1.89 2.51
N ALA A 30 -13.42 1.99 3.26
CA ALA A 30 -12.35 2.95 3.01
C ALA A 30 -11.78 2.81 1.59
N ARG A 31 -11.50 1.57 1.16
CA ARG A 31 -11.05 1.30 -0.21
C ARG A 31 -12.08 1.72 -1.27
N ARG A 32 -13.37 1.41 -1.08
CA ARG A 32 -14.43 1.82 -2.03
C ARG A 32 -14.51 3.33 -2.15
N LYS A 33 -14.46 4.03 -1.03
CA LYS A 33 -14.49 5.50 -0.98
C LYS A 33 -13.26 6.10 -1.67
N ALA A 34 -12.06 5.59 -1.38
CA ALA A 34 -10.81 6.07 -1.96
C ALA A 34 -10.76 5.92 -3.49
N PHE A 35 -11.40 4.89 -4.06
CA PHE A 35 -11.37 4.65 -5.50
C PHE A 35 -12.67 4.96 -6.24
N GLN A 36 -13.62 5.64 -5.59
CA GLN A 36 -14.87 6.06 -6.21
C GLN A 36 -14.59 6.92 -7.46
N GLY A 37 -15.31 6.66 -8.55
CA GLY A 37 -15.14 7.39 -9.80
C GLY A 37 -13.85 7.09 -10.59
N SER A 38 -12.97 6.21 -10.08
CA SER A 38 -11.72 5.85 -10.74
C SER A 38 -11.74 4.44 -11.34
N SER A 39 -10.82 4.18 -12.26
CA SER A 39 -10.56 2.84 -12.78
C SER A 39 -9.98 1.89 -11.72
N MET A 40 -9.44 2.44 -10.63
CA MET A 40 -8.85 1.70 -9.50
C MET A 40 -9.88 0.95 -8.66
N LYS A 41 -11.19 1.18 -8.86
CA LYS A 41 -12.25 0.41 -8.18
C LYS A 41 -12.14 -1.12 -8.33
N ARG A 42 -11.42 -1.58 -9.37
CA ARG A 42 -11.12 -3.00 -9.64
C ARG A 42 -10.00 -3.59 -8.79
N ALA A 43 -9.15 -2.76 -8.17
CA ALA A 43 -8.12 -3.23 -7.24
C ALA A 43 -8.80 -3.69 -5.95
N LYS A 44 -8.52 -4.92 -5.52
CA LYS A 44 -9.03 -5.49 -4.26
C LYS A 44 -8.26 -4.93 -3.07
N LEU A 45 -8.90 -4.91 -1.89
CA LEU A 45 -8.26 -4.44 -0.65
C LEU A 45 -6.93 -5.16 -0.38
N GLU A 46 -6.92 -6.49 -0.47
CA GLU A 46 -5.73 -7.32 -0.24
C GLU A 46 -4.56 -6.94 -1.17
N MET A 47 -4.85 -6.55 -2.42
CA MET A 47 -3.82 -6.11 -3.38
C MET A 47 -3.21 -4.77 -2.96
N MET A 48 -4.03 -3.86 -2.43
CA MET A 48 -3.57 -2.55 -1.97
C MET A 48 -2.71 -2.68 -0.72
N GLN A 49 -3.19 -3.42 0.28
CA GLN A 49 -2.45 -3.68 1.52
C GLN A 49 -1.13 -4.40 1.25
N ARG A 50 -1.12 -5.40 0.36
CA ARG A 50 0.13 -6.07 -0.07
C ARG A 50 1.14 -5.08 -0.66
N ASN A 51 0.70 -4.19 -1.56
CA ASN A 51 1.59 -3.21 -2.17
C ASN A 51 2.08 -2.18 -1.14
N ALA A 52 1.20 -1.77 -0.22
CA ALA A 52 1.55 -0.87 0.89
C ALA A 52 2.59 -1.49 1.82
N LEU A 53 2.49 -2.80 2.13
CA LEU A 53 3.50 -3.52 2.93
C LEU A 53 4.88 -3.51 2.26
N ILE A 54 4.95 -3.68 0.94
CA ILE A 54 6.22 -3.61 0.21
C ILE A 54 6.82 -2.21 0.30
N VAL A 55 5.99 -1.17 0.14
CA VAL A 55 6.45 0.23 0.28
C VAL A 55 6.91 0.52 1.70
N ALA A 56 6.16 0.06 2.71
CA ALA A 56 6.53 0.16 4.12
C ALA A 56 7.87 -0.52 4.41
N GLY A 57 8.07 -1.75 3.92
CA GLY A 57 9.34 -2.45 4.03
C GLY A 57 10.49 -1.67 3.40
N ASN A 58 10.31 -1.17 2.17
CA ASN A 58 11.33 -0.34 1.52
C ASN A 58 11.65 0.93 2.32
N PHE A 59 10.65 1.57 2.92
CA PHE A 59 10.84 2.74 3.78
C PHE A 59 11.64 2.39 5.03
N LEU A 60 11.26 1.30 5.73
CA LEU A 60 11.89 0.84 6.97
C LEU A 60 13.34 0.39 6.79
N THR A 61 13.78 0.02 5.57
CA THR A 61 15.22 -0.26 5.32
C THR A 61 16.13 0.95 5.46
N LYS A 62 15.57 2.17 5.44
CA LYS A 62 16.34 3.44 5.44
C LYS A 62 15.94 4.39 6.55
N ASN A 63 14.83 4.12 7.23
CA ASN A 63 14.23 5.03 8.20
C ASN A 63 13.71 4.24 9.38
N GLU A 64 13.83 4.81 10.57
CA GLU A 64 13.21 4.26 11.78
C GLU A 64 11.78 4.79 11.90
N SER A 65 10.82 3.87 12.02
CA SER A 65 9.43 4.19 12.40
C SER A 65 8.88 3.05 13.24
N PRO A 66 8.90 3.21 14.59
CA PRO A 66 8.37 2.20 15.50
C PRO A 66 6.90 1.86 15.22
N GLU A 67 6.09 2.86 14.87
CA GLU A 67 4.65 2.69 14.59
C GLU A 67 4.42 1.85 13.33
N MET A 68 5.14 2.15 12.24
CA MET A 68 5.05 1.37 11.01
C MET A 68 5.55 -0.05 11.22
N TYR A 69 6.66 -0.22 11.93
CA TYR A 69 7.19 -1.54 12.25
C TYR A 69 6.18 -2.36 13.07
N ALA A 70 5.58 -1.77 14.11
CA ALA A 70 4.57 -2.42 14.94
C ALA A 70 3.35 -2.86 14.12
N LEU A 71 2.87 -2.02 13.20
CA LEU A 71 1.76 -2.38 12.31
C LEU A 71 2.12 -3.56 11.39
N VAL A 72 3.33 -3.59 10.83
CA VAL A 72 3.79 -4.72 10.00
C VAL A 72 3.86 -6.00 10.84
N VAL A 73 4.35 -5.94 12.09
CA VAL A 73 4.36 -7.08 13.02
C VAL A 73 2.95 -7.57 13.33
N GLN A 74 2.02 -6.66 13.58
CA GLN A 74 0.62 -6.98 13.80
C GLN A 74 0.03 -7.72 12.58
N MET A 75 0.21 -7.16 11.38
CA MET A 75 -0.30 -7.76 10.14
C MET A 75 0.36 -9.10 9.79
N ALA A 76 1.58 -9.36 10.26
CA ALA A 76 2.23 -10.66 10.13
C ALA A 76 1.65 -11.72 11.09
N SER A 77 1.06 -11.28 12.21
CA SER A 77 0.56 -12.14 13.29
C SER A 77 -0.94 -12.41 13.20
N GLU A 78 -1.70 -11.46 12.66
CA GLU A 78 -3.16 -11.53 12.59
C GLU A 78 -3.67 -12.15 11.28
N GLY A 79 -4.78 -12.91 11.38
CA GLY A 79 -5.58 -13.36 10.23
C GLY A 79 -5.32 -14.78 9.69
N PRO A 80 -6.17 -15.26 8.76
CA PRO A 80 -5.95 -16.49 8.01
C PRO A 80 -4.68 -16.37 7.16
N LYS A 81 -4.11 -17.52 6.74
CA LYS A 81 -2.97 -17.57 5.79
C LYS A 81 -3.36 -16.86 4.48
N SER A 82 -3.08 -15.56 4.42
CA SER A 82 -3.44 -14.64 3.34
C SER A 82 -2.19 -14.10 2.66
N LEU A 83 -2.36 -13.49 1.49
CA LEU A 83 -1.25 -12.88 0.78
C LEU A 83 -0.66 -11.70 1.55
N VAL A 84 -1.50 -10.95 2.28
CA VAL A 84 -1.09 -9.81 3.12
C VAL A 84 -0.25 -10.30 4.30
N GLN A 85 -0.71 -11.32 5.03
CA GLN A 85 0.04 -11.87 6.17
C GLN A 85 1.40 -12.43 5.72
N GLN A 86 1.43 -13.17 4.61
CA GLN A 86 2.70 -13.69 4.07
C GLN A 86 3.64 -12.55 3.67
N THR A 87 3.13 -11.51 2.99
CA THR A 87 3.96 -10.37 2.58
C THR A 87 4.52 -9.62 3.79
N ALA A 88 3.75 -9.48 4.88
CA ALA A 88 4.24 -8.85 6.10
C ALA A 88 5.38 -9.66 6.74
N LYS A 89 5.25 -11.00 6.77
CA LYS A 89 6.33 -11.90 7.23
C LYS A 89 7.59 -11.75 6.36
N ASP A 90 7.44 -11.73 5.05
CA ASP A 90 8.56 -11.58 4.11
C ASP A 90 9.29 -10.23 4.30
N VAL A 91 8.53 -9.15 4.57
CA VAL A 91 9.09 -7.83 4.88
C VAL A 91 9.89 -7.87 6.18
N LEU A 92 9.34 -8.43 7.26
CA LEU A 92 10.05 -8.53 8.55
C LEU A 92 11.30 -9.40 8.44
N GLN A 93 11.20 -10.53 7.73
CA GLN A 93 12.34 -11.40 7.48
C GLN A 93 13.45 -10.63 6.75
N ARG A 94 13.10 -9.82 5.75
CA ARG A 94 14.08 -9.00 5.04
C ARG A 94 14.72 -7.92 5.92
N LEU A 95 13.95 -7.28 6.81
CA LEU A 95 14.46 -6.26 7.72
C LEU A 95 15.44 -6.82 8.76
N MET A 96 15.30 -8.08 9.16
CA MET A 96 16.22 -8.76 10.08
C MET A 96 17.51 -9.28 9.41
N LEU A 97 17.56 -9.29 8.08
CA LEU A 97 18.70 -9.76 7.29
C LEU A 97 19.59 -8.61 6.77
N LEU A 98 19.22 -7.37 7.08
CA LEU A 98 19.94 -6.14 6.72
C LEU A 98 20.51 -5.50 7.98
#